data_AF-A0A976K8V3-F1
#
_entry.id   AF-A0A976K8V3-F1
#
_cell.length_a   1.000
_cell.length_b   1.000
_cell.length_c   1.000
_cell.angle_alpha   90.00
_cell.angle_beta   90.00
_cell.angle_gamma   90.00
#
_symmetry.space_group_name_H-M   'P 1'
#
loop_
_entity.id
_entity.type
_entity.pdbx_description
1 polymer ?
#
loop_
_entity_poly.entity_id
_entity_poly.type
_entity_poly.pdbx_seq_one_letter_code
_entity_poly.pdbx_strand_id
1 'polypeptide(L)'
;MTDPGAMQPTAPPPPTPPTGPQGNPWERRDALGFGSAFIEAVKLFVTSPAEAYAQTKRSGDYASPLIFAVLVGWIGVVISQLWGMLFNASLFSMFPGEMGEQMGAMAATSIGAFLGSIIIAPIFVAATMFIWSGIVHLCLMLVGGLNESQSGFEGTFRVISYAAVAQFAHIIPIAGGLIVTVWSIILGVIGLTDLHRTTQGKATAAVLIPIAVCCVCLMIFGAMMAASLAAMFGAQGG
;
A
#
# COMPACT_ATOMS: atom_id res chain seq x y z
N MET A 1 47.92 59.30 13.29
CA MET A 1 46.50 59.06 12.96
C MET A 1 46.35 57.59 12.67
N THR A 2 45.84 56.81 13.62
CA THR A 2 45.54 55.37 13.45
C THR A 2 44.09 55.19 13.88
N ASP A 3 43.27 54.80 12.91
CA ASP A 3 41.81 54.62 13.03
C ASP A 3 41.50 53.27 13.71
N PRO A 4 40.85 53.23 14.89
CA PRO A 4 40.46 52.00 15.56
C PRO A 4 38.97 51.74 15.32
N GLY A 5 38.61 51.11 14.20
CA GLY A 5 37.19 50.93 13.87
C GLY A 5 36.81 49.84 12.88
N ALA A 6 37.69 48.88 12.57
CA ALA A 6 37.30 47.77 11.70
C ALA A 6 36.45 46.73 12.46
N MET A 7 35.13 46.92 12.47
CA MET A 7 34.17 45.88 12.88
C MET A 7 34.33 44.67 11.97
N GLN A 8 34.73 43.53 12.55
CA GLN A 8 34.76 42.26 11.84
C GLN A 8 33.33 41.88 11.39
N PRO A 9 33.13 41.42 10.14
CA PRO A 9 31.85 40.88 9.70
C PRO A 9 31.47 39.68 10.57
N THR A 10 30.37 39.79 11.31
CA THR A 10 29.84 38.68 12.09
C THR A 10 29.43 37.57 11.14
N ALA A 11 29.97 36.36 11.36
CA ALA A 11 29.61 35.19 10.59
C ALA A 11 28.09 34.95 10.65
N PRO A 12 27.44 34.51 9.55
CA PRO A 12 26.02 34.20 9.57
C PRO A 12 25.74 33.15 10.67
N PRO A 13 24.64 33.28 11.42
CA PRO A 13 24.28 32.28 12.41
C PRO A 13 24.13 30.91 11.74
N PRO A 14 24.52 29.82 12.41
CA PRO A 14 24.37 28.48 11.86
C PRO A 14 22.91 28.20 11.52
N PRO A 15 22.63 27.46 10.42
CA PRO A 15 21.26 27.14 10.01
C PRO A 15 20.55 26.42 11.15
N THR A 16 19.35 26.89 11.48
CA THR A 16 18.52 26.32 12.53
C THR A 16 18.17 24.87 12.15
N PRO A 17 18.31 23.89 13.08
CA PRO A 17 17.89 22.52 12.79
C PRO A 17 16.43 22.48 12.36
N PRO A 18 16.05 21.62 11.39
CA PRO A 18 14.67 21.50 10.96
C PRO A 18 13.76 21.17 12.14
N THR A 19 12.71 21.96 12.33
CA THR A 19 11.83 21.92 13.52
C THR A 19 10.67 20.91 13.39
N GLY A 20 10.76 19.95 12.47
CA GLY A 20 9.76 18.90 12.24
C GLY A 20 10.33 17.50 12.48
N PRO A 21 9.48 16.44 12.47
CA PRO A 21 9.95 15.06 12.49
C PRO A 21 11.03 14.87 11.44
N GLN A 22 12.20 14.35 11.82
CA GLN A 22 13.32 14.14 10.90
C GLN A 22 13.01 13.07 9.83
N GLY A 23 11.85 12.40 9.96
CA GLY A 23 11.37 11.32 9.13
C GLY A 23 11.45 9.99 9.86
N ASN A 24 10.62 9.04 9.43
CA ASN A 24 10.73 7.64 9.86
C ASN A 24 12.08 7.05 9.37
N PRO A 25 12.49 5.85 9.83
CA PRO A 25 13.79 5.28 9.46
C PRO A 25 14.04 5.23 7.94
N TRP A 26 13.01 4.93 7.13
CA TRP A 26 13.13 4.89 5.67
C TRP A 26 13.36 6.26 5.03
N GLU A 27 12.72 7.30 5.56
CA GLU A 27 12.92 8.70 5.12
C GLU A 27 14.29 9.26 5.53
N ARG A 28 15.00 8.57 6.42
CA ARG A 28 16.35 8.88 6.90
C ARG A 28 17.42 7.92 6.33
N ARG A 29 17.10 7.21 5.25
CA ARG A 29 18.02 6.24 4.61
C ARG A 29 19.38 6.80 4.20
N ASP A 30 19.47 8.11 3.93
CA ASP A 30 20.74 8.75 3.58
C ASP A 30 21.72 8.75 4.77
N ALA A 31 21.20 8.74 6.00
CA ALA A 31 21.99 8.68 7.24
C ALA A 31 22.15 7.24 7.78
N LEU A 32 21.11 6.41 7.65
CA LEU A 32 21.09 5.04 8.21
C LEU A 32 21.61 3.97 7.24
N GLY A 33 21.73 4.30 5.95
CA GLY A 33 21.98 3.35 4.88
C GLY A 33 20.71 2.61 4.44
N PHE A 34 20.63 2.26 3.16
CA PHE A 34 19.41 1.75 2.52
C PHE A 34 18.81 0.51 3.21
N GLY A 35 19.63 -0.51 3.49
CA GLY A 35 19.16 -1.76 4.09
C GLY A 35 18.73 -1.63 5.54
N SER A 36 19.50 -0.91 6.37
CA SER A 36 19.15 -0.69 7.79
C SER A 36 17.87 0.11 7.90
N ALA A 37 17.77 1.22 7.14
CA ALA A 37 16.60 2.06 7.07
C ALA A 37 15.32 1.29 6.69
N PHE A 38 15.43 0.38 5.70
CA PHE A 38 14.32 -0.47 5.29
C PHE A 38 13.87 -1.41 6.41
N ILE A 39 14.79 -2.16 7.00
CA ILE A 39 14.48 -3.15 8.04
C ILE A 39 13.93 -2.46 9.28
N GLU A 40 14.52 -1.34 9.69
CA GLU A 40 14.06 -0.55 10.83
C GLU A 40 12.67 0.03 10.58
N ALA A 41 12.40 0.56 9.38
CA ALA A 41 11.07 1.05 9.03
C ALA A 41 10.03 -0.08 9.04
N VAL A 42 10.33 -1.22 8.42
CA VAL A 42 9.44 -2.40 8.42
C VAL A 42 9.10 -2.82 9.84
N LYS A 43 10.13 -2.97 10.70
CA LYS A 43 9.91 -3.32 12.11
C LYS A 43 9.03 -2.30 12.80
N LEU A 44 9.35 -1.01 12.66
CA LEU A 44 8.63 0.07 13.34
C LEU A 44 7.16 0.13 12.92
N PHE A 45 6.85 0.06 11.62
CA PHE A 45 5.45 0.07 11.15
C PHE A 45 4.68 -1.19 11.55
N VAL A 46 5.34 -2.35 11.65
CA VAL A 46 4.70 -3.60 12.07
C VAL A 46 4.46 -3.64 13.59
N THR A 47 5.40 -3.16 14.41
CA THR A 47 5.31 -3.30 15.87
C THR A 47 4.74 -2.09 16.58
N SER A 48 5.01 -0.88 16.07
CA SER A 48 4.70 0.40 16.73
C SER A 48 4.17 1.43 15.73
N PRO A 49 3.03 1.16 15.06
CA PRO A 49 2.55 2.00 13.95
C PRO A 49 2.25 3.46 14.34
N ALA A 50 1.72 3.71 15.54
CA ALA A 50 1.49 5.07 16.01
C ALA A 50 2.80 5.88 16.13
N GLU A 51 3.85 5.24 16.64
CA GLU A 51 5.18 5.84 16.69
C GLU A 51 5.77 6.05 15.28
N ALA A 52 5.58 5.07 14.39
CA ALA A 52 6.03 5.15 13.00
C ALA A 52 5.43 6.35 12.26
N TYR A 53 4.11 6.54 12.38
CA TYR A 53 3.43 7.67 11.74
C TYR A 53 3.76 9.01 12.39
N ALA A 54 3.91 9.07 13.71
CA ALA A 54 4.35 10.28 14.40
C ALA A 54 5.74 10.76 13.96
N GLN A 55 6.62 9.84 13.54
CA GLN A 55 7.94 10.17 12.98
C GLN A 55 7.91 10.51 11.48
N THR A 56 6.84 10.16 10.77
CA THR A 56 6.75 10.30 9.31
C THR A 56 6.58 11.76 8.91
N LYS A 57 7.29 12.20 7.86
CA LYS A 57 7.15 13.55 7.32
C LYS A 57 5.73 13.78 6.81
N ARG A 58 5.20 14.99 7.05
CA ARG A 58 3.87 15.39 6.56
C ARG A 58 3.87 15.80 5.07
N SER A 59 5.02 16.24 4.57
CA SER A 59 5.22 16.71 3.20
C SER A 59 6.71 16.65 2.81
N GLY A 60 7.01 16.70 1.51
CA GLY A 60 8.35 16.82 0.97
C GLY A 60 8.56 16.14 -0.38
N ASP A 61 8.03 14.94 -0.58
CA ASP A 61 8.28 14.12 -1.76
C ASP A 61 7.34 12.90 -1.87
N TYR A 62 7.05 12.48 -3.10
CA TYR A 62 6.30 11.24 -3.37
C TYR A 62 7.22 10.03 -3.62
N ALA A 63 8.49 10.26 -3.94
CA ALA A 63 9.40 9.22 -4.38
C ALA A 63 9.78 8.26 -3.24
N SER A 64 10.13 8.80 -2.07
CA SER A 64 10.52 8.03 -0.89
C SER A 64 9.42 7.07 -0.42
N PRO A 65 8.16 7.51 -0.16
CA PRO A 65 7.08 6.58 0.17
C PRO A 65 6.80 5.59 -0.97
N LEU A 66 6.84 6.03 -2.23
CA LEU A 66 6.59 5.15 -3.38
C LEU A 66 7.64 4.03 -3.51
N ILE A 67 8.93 4.34 -3.36
CA ILE A 67 9.99 3.32 -3.44
C ILE A 67 9.79 2.28 -2.33
N PHE A 68 9.44 2.69 -1.11
CA PHE A 68 9.11 1.75 -0.03
C PHE A 68 7.96 0.83 -0.42
N ALA A 69 6.85 1.41 -0.89
CA ALA A 69 5.67 0.66 -1.30
C ALA A 69 5.96 -0.30 -2.46
N VAL A 70 6.78 0.11 -3.43
CA VAL A 70 7.19 -0.73 -4.56
C VAL A 70 8.05 -1.89 -4.09
N LEU A 71 9.04 -1.66 -3.21
CA LEU A 71 9.90 -2.73 -2.68
C LEU A 71 9.07 -3.79 -1.95
N VAL A 72 8.17 -3.36 -1.06
CA VAL A 72 7.35 -4.29 -0.28
C VAL A 72 6.25 -4.92 -1.15
N GLY A 73 5.54 -4.10 -1.92
CA GLY A 73 4.43 -4.54 -2.75
C GLY A 73 4.86 -5.52 -3.84
N TRP A 74 6.03 -5.32 -4.45
CA TRP A 74 6.59 -6.25 -5.41
C TRP A 74 6.85 -7.63 -4.80
N ILE A 75 7.40 -7.70 -3.57
CA ILE A 75 7.58 -8.97 -2.85
C ILE A 75 6.22 -9.65 -2.60
N GLY A 76 5.22 -8.88 -2.17
CA GLY A 76 3.86 -9.39 -1.97
C GLY A 76 3.24 -9.97 -3.26
N VAL A 77 3.42 -9.29 -4.39
CA VAL A 77 2.95 -9.78 -5.71
C VAL A 77 3.64 -11.07 -6.10
N VAL A 78 4.98 -11.14 -5.99
CA VAL A 78 5.75 -12.35 -6.33
C VAL A 78 5.28 -13.54 -5.50
N ILE A 79 5.14 -13.36 -4.19
CA ILE A 79 4.68 -14.43 -3.29
C ILE A 79 3.25 -14.87 -3.64
N SER A 80 2.35 -13.92 -3.91
CA SER A 80 0.97 -14.23 -4.29
C SER A 80 0.90 -15.01 -5.60
N GLN A 81 1.74 -14.69 -6.58
CA GLN A 81 1.83 -15.41 -7.85
C GLN A 81 2.36 -16.85 -7.66
N LEU A 82 3.33 -17.05 -6.76
CA LEU A 82 3.83 -18.39 -6.42
C LEU A 82 2.73 -19.26 -5.79
N TRP A 83 1.95 -18.70 -4.85
CA TRP A 83 0.78 -19.37 -4.30
C TRP A 83 -0.27 -19.66 -5.37
N GLY A 84 -0.53 -18.68 -6.25
CA GLY A 84 -1.43 -18.84 -7.39
C GLY A 84 -1.02 -20.00 -8.29
N MET A 85 0.26 -20.16 -8.62
CA MET A 85 0.73 -21.28 -9.43
C MET A 85 0.45 -22.64 -8.76
N LEU A 86 0.66 -22.75 -7.46
CA LEU A 86 0.44 -23.98 -6.70
C LEU A 86 -1.06 -24.32 -6.53
N PHE A 87 -1.87 -23.31 -6.16
CA PHE A 87 -3.28 -23.52 -5.88
C PHE A 87 -4.14 -23.55 -7.15
N ASN A 88 -3.85 -22.73 -8.14
CA ASN A 88 -4.61 -22.71 -9.39
C ASN A 88 -4.41 -24.01 -10.17
N ALA A 89 -3.19 -24.56 -10.22
CA ALA A 89 -2.96 -25.87 -10.83
C ALA A 89 -3.82 -26.96 -10.16
N SER A 90 -3.88 -26.94 -8.82
CA SER A 90 -4.70 -27.87 -8.04
C SER A 90 -6.20 -27.66 -8.26
N LEU A 91 -6.68 -26.42 -8.23
CA LEU A 91 -8.06 -26.06 -8.50
C LEU A 91 -8.50 -26.44 -9.92
N PHE A 92 -7.67 -26.17 -10.93
CA PHE A 92 -8.02 -26.49 -12.32
C PHE A 92 -8.04 -28.00 -12.59
N SER A 93 -7.19 -28.77 -11.90
CA SER A 93 -7.21 -30.23 -11.96
C SER A 93 -8.48 -30.88 -11.39
N MET A 94 -9.29 -30.12 -10.61
CA MET A 94 -10.58 -30.59 -10.11
C MET A 94 -11.71 -30.48 -11.15
N PHE A 95 -11.52 -29.73 -12.24
CA PHE A 95 -12.51 -29.68 -13.31
C PHE A 95 -12.43 -30.94 -14.18
N PRO A 96 -13.52 -31.69 -14.36
CA PRO A 96 -13.51 -32.89 -15.18
C PRO A 96 -13.38 -32.56 -16.67
N GLY A 97 -12.64 -33.41 -17.39
CA GLY A 97 -12.48 -33.36 -18.85
C GLY A 97 -11.19 -32.67 -19.33
N GLU A 98 -10.96 -32.72 -20.65
CA GLU A 98 -9.73 -32.20 -21.29
C GLU A 98 -9.47 -30.72 -20.99
N MET A 99 -10.53 -29.92 -20.78
CA MET A 99 -10.41 -28.50 -20.45
C MET A 99 -9.73 -28.28 -19.08
N GLY A 100 -10.04 -29.09 -18.07
CA GLY A 100 -9.43 -28.98 -16.73
C GLY A 100 -7.96 -29.38 -16.74
N GLU A 101 -7.62 -30.46 -17.44
CA GLU A 101 -6.24 -30.89 -17.62
C GLU A 101 -5.41 -29.86 -18.39
N GLN A 102 -5.96 -29.29 -19.47
CA GLN A 102 -5.28 -28.27 -20.27
C GLN A 102 -5.07 -26.96 -19.49
N MET A 103 -6.08 -26.52 -18.73
CA MET A 103 -5.98 -25.33 -17.88
C MET A 103 -5.01 -25.53 -16.72
N GLY A 104 -5.05 -26.70 -16.07
CA GLY A 104 -4.09 -27.07 -15.02
C GLY A 104 -2.65 -27.09 -15.53
N ALA A 105 -2.43 -27.69 -16.70
CA ALA A 105 -1.12 -27.73 -17.34
C ALA A 105 -0.62 -26.31 -17.71
N MET A 106 -1.47 -25.45 -18.30
CA MET A 106 -1.10 -24.06 -18.59
C MET A 106 -0.79 -23.25 -17.32
N ALA A 107 -1.62 -23.39 -16.28
CA ALA A 107 -1.39 -22.70 -15.00
C ALA A 107 -0.06 -23.12 -14.35
N ALA A 108 0.27 -24.41 -14.40
CA ALA A 108 1.49 -24.97 -13.82
C ALA A 108 2.77 -24.64 -14.62
N THR A 109 2.67 -24.35 -15.92
CA THR A 109 3.85 -24.23 -16.82
C THR A 109 4.10 -22.82 -17.36
N SER A 110 3.29 -21.82 -16.99
CA SER A 110 3.36 -20.45 -17.55
C SER A 110 4.51 -19.57 -17.03
N ILE A 111 5.74 -20.09 -17.04
CA ILE A 111 6.97 -19.37 -16.62
C ILE A 111 7.11 -18.03 -17.35
N GLY A 112 6.75 -17.96 -18.64
CA GLY A 112 6.79 -16.72 -19.42
C GLY A 112 5.84 -15.63 -18.88
N ALA A 113 4.61 -16.00 -18.48
CA ALA A 113 3.66 -15.08 -17.88
C ALA A 113 4.13 -14.62 -16.49
N PHE A 114 4.70 -15.53 -15.70
CA PHE A 114 5.31 -15.21 -14.41
C PHE A 114 6.45 -14.19 -14.56
N LEU A 115 7.43 -14.45 -15.43
CA LEU A 115 8.55 -13.54 -15.66
C LEU A 115 8.09 -12.18 -16.22
N GLY A 116 7.14 -12.17 -17.15
CA GLY A 116 6.54 -10.93 -17.65
C GLY A 116 5.87 -10.13 -16.53
N SER A 117 5.14 -10.80 -15.64
CA SER A 117 4.48 -10.13 -14.51
C SER A 117 5.48 -9.50 -13.53
N ILE A 118 6.64 -10.12 -13.29
CA ILE A 118 7.68 -9.58 -12.40
C ILE A 118 8.22 -8.24 -12.88
N ILE A 119 8.39 -8.09 -14.20
CA ILE A 119 8.95 -6.88 -14.81
C ILE A 119 7.94 -5.72 -14.73
N ILE A 120 6.65 -6.01 -14.93
CA ILE A 120 5.61 -4.99 -14.98
C ILE A 120 5.02 -4.70 -13.58
N ALA A 121 5.14 -5.63 -12.63
CA ALA A 121 4.59 -5.51 -11.28
C ALA A 121 4.94 -4.21 -10.55
N PRO A 122 6.19 -3.70 -10.57
CA PRO A 122 6.52 -2.42 -9.93
C PRO A 122 5.71 -1.24 -10.46
N ILE A 123 5.42 -1.22 -11.77
CA ILE A 123 4.62 -0.17 -12.42
C ILE A 123 3.16 -0.27 -11.96
N PHE A 124 2.61 -1.48 -11.91
CA PHE A 124 1.26 -1.70 -11.41
C PHE A 124 1.12 -1.35 -9.92
N VAL A 125 2.11 -1.71 -9.09
CA VAL A 125 2.14 -1.34 -7.67
C VAL A 125 2.13 0.19 -7.55
N ALA A 126 2.99 0.88 -8.29
CA ALA A 126 3.04 2.34 -8.27
C ALA A 126 1.70 2.97 -8.68
N ALA A 127 1.11 2.53 -9.79
CA ALA A 127 -0.19 3.02 -10.25
C ALA A 127 -1.29 2.77 -9.20
N THR A 128 -1.30 1.57 -8.61
CA THR A 128 -2.26 1.20 -7.56
C THR A 128 -2.10 2.07 -6.32
N MET A 129 -0.87 2.41 -5.91
CA MET A 129 -0.65 3.32 -4.77
C MET A 129 -1.28 4.70 -5.01
N PHE A 130 -1.13 5.28 -6.20
CA PHE A 130 -1.75 6.56 -6.52
C PHE A 130 -3.27 6.47 -6.60
N ILE A 131 -3.81 5.47 -7.30
CA ILE A 131 -5.24 5.27 -7.45
C ILE A 131 -5.90 5.06 -6.08
N TRP A 132 -5.36 4.15 -5.28
CA TRP A 132 -5.91 3.83 -3.96
C TRP A 132 -5.80 5.01 -3.00
N SER A 133 -4.66 5.73 -3.00
CA SER A 133 -4.51 6.97 -2.24
C SER A 133 -5.54 8.01 -2.67
N GLY A 134 -5.80 8.15 -3.98
CA GLY A 134 -6.81 9.07 -4.52
C GLY A 134 -8.21 8.75 -4.02
N ILE A 135 -8.58 7.47 -4.05
CA ILE A 135 -9.87 6.99 -3.54
C ILE A 135 -10.02 7.29 -2.04
N VAL A 136 -9.02 6.94 -1.23
CA VAL A 136 -9.05 7.18 0.22
C VAL A 136 -9.05 8.68 0.53
N HIS A 137 -8.28 9.48 -0.21
CA HIS A 137 -8.25 10.93 -0.06
C HIS A 137 -9.60 11.57 -0.37
N LEU A 138 -10.26 11.14 -1.46
CA LEU A 138 -11.61 11.57 -1.80
C LEU A 138 -12.59 11.19 -0.68
N CYS A 139 -12.51 9.98 -0.14
CA CYS A 139 -13.35 9.57 0.99
C CYS A 139 -13.09 10.43 2.23
N LEU A 140 -11.84 10.80 2.51
CA LEU A 140 -11.50 11.75 3.56
C LEU A 140 -12.11 13.14 3.31
N MET A 141 -12.13 13.62 2.06
CA MET A 141 -12.82 14.87 1.71
C MET A 141 -14.32 14.78 2.00
N LEU A 142 -14.97 13.68 1.59
CA LEU A 142 -16.42 13.48 1.74
C LEU A 142 -16.85 13.42 3.21
N VAL A 143 -16.04 12.81 4.09
CA VAL A 143 -16.34 12.72 5.54
C VAL A 143 -15.83 13.94 6.33
N GLY A 144 -15.34 14.99 5.66
CA GLY A 144 -14.77 16.17 6.31
C GLY A 144 -13.53 15.86 7.16
N GLY A 145 -12.78 14.83 6.77
CA GLY A 145 -11.57 14.35 7.41
C GLY A 145 -10.34 15.22 7.16
N LEU A 146 -10.41 16.13 6.18
CA LEU A 146 -9.30 16.99 5.79
C LEU A 146 -9.43 18.44 6.26
N ASN A 147 -10.47 18.80 7.01
CA ASN A 147 -10.75 20.21 7.36
C ASN A 147 -9.59 20.90 8.11
N GLU A 148 -8.83 20.16 8.91
CA GLU A 148 -7.66 20.66 9.66
C GLU A 148 -6.32 20.16 9.06
N SER A 149 -6.38 19.43 7.95
CA SER A 149 -5.21 18.76 7.38
C SER A 149 -4.28 19.76 6.71
N GLN A 150 -3.00 19.68 7.06
CA GLN A 150 -1.91 20.46 6.42
C GLN A 150 -1.03 19.59 5.50
N SER A 151 -1.28 18.28 5.42
CA SER A 151 -0.47 17.32 4.65
C SER A 151 -0.99 17.05 3.23
N GLY A 152 -2.18 17.58 2.89
CA GLY A 152 -2.78 17.47 1.56
C GLY A 152 -2.88 16.03 1.06
N PHE A 153 -2.83 15.83 -0.27
CA PHE A 153 -2.81 14.48 -0.86
C PHE A 153 -1.55 13.69 -0.50
N GLU A 154 -0.41 14.37 -0.36
CA GLU A 154 0.88 13.74 -0.03
C GLU A 154 0.81 12.97 1.29
N GLY A 155 0.12 13.52 2.29
CA GLY A 155 -0.11 12.84 3.56
C GLY A 155 -0.84 11.51 3.39
N THR A 156 -1.93 11.49 2.61
CA THR A 156 -2.67 10.25 2.34
C THR A 156 -1.78 9.26 1.58
N PHE A 157 -1.05 9.73 0.57
CA PHE A 157 -0.16 8.89 -0.22
C PHE A 157 0.96 8.24 0.60
N ARG A 158 1.56 8.99 1.54
CA ARG A 158 2.54 8.47 2.51
C ARG A 158 1.92 7.39 3.37
N VAL A 159 0.72 7.63 3.93
CA VAL A 159 0.04 6.64 4.77
C VAL A 159 -0.17 5.33 4.03
N ILE A 160 -0.76 5.40 2.84
CA ILE A 160 -1.05 4.23 2.01
C ILE A 160 0.23 3.50 1.59
N SER A 161 1.26 4.24 1.21
CA SER A 161 2.54 3.67 0.80
C SER A 161 3.25 2.93 1.92
N TYR A 162 3.29 3.48 3.13
CA TYR A 162 3.90 2.80 4.29
C TYR A 162 3.02 1.66 4.82
N ALA A 163 1.69 1.76 4.67
CA ALA A 163 0.78 0.66 4.97
C ALA A 163 1.01 -0.58 4.07
N ALA A 164 1.73 -0.44 2.95
CA ALA A 164 2.17 -1.57 2.13
C ALA A 164 3.02 -2.58 2.91
N VAL A 165 3.60 -2.23 4.06
CA VAL A 165 4.30 -3.20 4.94
C VAL A 165 3.44 -4.42 5.27
N ALA A 166 2.12 -4.27 5.31
CA ALA A 166 1.17 -5.36 5.53
C ALA A 166 1.33 -6.49 4.51
N GLN A 167 1.76 -6.20 3.27
CA GLN A 167 1.89 -7.16 2.17
C GLN A 167 2.85 -8.32 2.47
N PHE A 168 3.77 -8.16 3.43
CA PHE A 168 4.60 -9.27 3.90
C PHE A 168 3.79 -10.43 4.48
N ALA A 169 2.55 -10.18 4.95
CA ALA A 169 1.68 -11.25 5.42
C ALA A 169 1.25 -12.23 4.33
N HIS A 170 1.41 -11.90 3.03
CA HIS A 170 1.19 -12.85 1.93
C HIS A 170 2.15 -14.06 1.95
N ILE A 171 3.23 -14.01 2.74
CA ILE A 171 4.07 -15.20 3.01
C ILE A 171 3.22 -16.35 3.58
N ILE A 172 2.15 -16.04 4.33
CA ILE A 172 1.26 -17.04 4.91
C ILE A 172 0.18 -17.39 3.86
N PRO A 173 0.17 -18.62 3.32
CA PRO A 173 -0.84 -19.02 2.36
C PRO A 173 -2.24 -18.99 3.00
N ILE A 174 -3.27 -18.68 2.20
CA ILE A 174 -4.69 -18.63 2.57
C ILE A 174 -5.03 -17.50 3.58
N ALA A 175 -4.37 -17.46 4.73
CA ALA A 175 -4.61 -16.45 5.77
C ALA A 175 -3.99 -15.09 5.45
N GLY A 176 -2.93 -15.05 4.63
CA GLY A 176 -2.17 -13.84 4.34
C GLY A 176 -3.03 -12.70 3.81
N GLY A 177 -3.96 -12.96 2.88
CA GLY A 177 -4.83 -11.92 2.33
C GLY A 177 -5.75 -11.26 3.37
N LEU A 178 -6.27 -12.03 4.31
CA LEU A 178 -7.08 -11.50 5.41
C LEU A 178 -6.24 -10.65 6.36
N ILE A 179 -5.04 -11.12 6.70
CA ILE A 179 -4.10 -10.38 7.56
C ILE A 179 -3.68 -9.06 6.89
N VAL A 180 -3.36 -9.08 5.59
CA VAL A 180 -3.07 -7.87 4.81
C VAL A 180 -4.24 -6.89 4.91
N THR A 181 -5.47 -7.36 4.67
CA THR A 181 -6.66 -6.50 4.69
C THR A 181 -6.84 -5.84 6.05
N VAL A 182 -6.84 -6.63 7.14
CA VAL A 182 -7.04 -6.11 8.49
C VAL A 182 -5.90 -5.17 8.90
N TRP A 183 -4.65 -5.57 8.65
CA TRP A 183 -3.49 -4.78 9.07
C TRP A 183 -3.36 -3.48 8.27
N SER A 184 -3.62 -3.50 6.96
CA SER A 184 -3.67 -2.28 6.14
C SER A 184 -4.76 -1.32 6.60
N ILE A 185 -5.91 -1.80 7.07
CA ILE A 185 -6.94 -0.95 7.66
C ILE A 185 -6.42 -0.28 8.94
N ILE A 186 -5.81 -1.06 9.84
CA ILE A 186 -5.26 -0.54 11.10
C ILE A 186 -4.19 0.54 10.82
N LEU A 187 -3.23 0.24 9.94
CA LEU A 187 -2.18 1.19 9.55
C LEU A 187 -2.77 2.43 8.88
N GLY A 188 -3.74 2.24 7.97
CA GLY A 188 -4.45 3.33 7.32
C GLY A 188 -5.13 4.25 8.34
N VAL A 189 -5.91 3.70 9.27
CA VAL A 189 -6.64 4.51 10.27
C VAL A 189 -5.67 5.27 11.16
N ILE A 190 -4.64 4.63 11.69
CA ILE A 190 -3.64 5.28 12.56
C ILE A 190 -2.92 6.39 11.77
N GLY A 191 -2.42 6.08 10.58
CA GLY A 191 -1.66 7.02 9.78
C GLY A 191 -2.49 8.21 9.31
N LEU A 192 -3.72 8.00 8.84
CA LEU A 192 -4.58 9.11 8.42
C LEU A 192 -4.98 9.98 9.61
N THR A 193 -5.25 9.39 10.78
CA THR A 193 -5.53 10.12 12.02
C THR A 193 -4.38 11.07 12.35
N ASP A 194 -3.14 10.57 12.34
CA ASP A 194 -1.95 11.35 12.68
C ASP A 194 -1.60 12.40 11.61
N LEU A 195 -1.44 11.98 10.35
CA LEU A 195 -0.95 12.85 9.28
C LEU A 195 -1.98 13.90 8.85
N HIS A 196 -3.28 13.65 8.97
CA HIS A 196 -4.33 14.63 8.65
C HIS A 196 -4.90 15.34 9.88
N ARG A 197 -4.42 15.02 11.09
CA ARG A 197 -4.95 15.54 12.36
C ARG A 197 -6.47 15.40 12.44
N THR A 198 -6.97 14.25 12.00
CA THR A 198 -8.40 13.96 11.95
C THR A 198 -8.80 13.05 13.08
N THR A 199 -10.11 12.84 13.26
CA THR A 199 -10.60 11.89 14.26
C THR A 199 -10.49 10.46 13.73
N GLN A 200 -10.26 9.48 14.62
CA GLN A 200 -10.27 8.05 14.24
C GLN A 200 -11.57 7.65 13.52
N GLY A 201 -12.74 8.16 13.92
CA GLY A 201 -14.00 7.85 13.26
C GLY A 201 -14.04 8.24 11.77
N LYS A 202 -13.56 9.45 11.46
CA LYS A 202 -13.44 9.93 10.06
C LYS A 202 -12.39 9.14 9.27
N ALA A 203 -11.25 8.82 9.88
CA ALA A 203 -10.22 7.99 9.24
C ALA A 203 -10.74 6.57 8.95
N THR A 204 -11.40 5.93 9.92
CA THR A 204 -12.06 4.63 9.77
C THR A 204 -13.10 4.65 8.67
N ALA A 205 -13.98 5.66 8.65
CA ALA A 205 -14.97 5.80 7.58
C ALA A 205 -14.28 5.93 6.20
N ALA A 206 -13.26 6.77 6.07
CA ALA A 206 -12.58 6.97 4.80
C ALA A 206 -11.87 5.71 4.26
N VAL A 207 -11.37 4.83 5.14
CA VAL A 207 -10.76 3.56 4.76
C VAL A 207 -11.81 2.48 4.46
N LEU A 208 -12.90 2.41 5.24
CA LEU A 208 -13.91 1.36 5.10
C LEU A 208 -14.92 1.62 3.99
N ILE A 209 -15.25 2.87 3.67
CA ILE A 209 -16.16 3.22 2.56
C ILE A 209 -15.74 2.55 1.24
N PRO A 210 -14.50 2.73 0.73
CA PRO A 210 -14.13 2.13 -0.55
C PRO A 210 -14.07 0.60 -0.49
N ILE A 211 -13.73 0.02 0.66
CA ILE A 211 -13.75 -1.45 0.86
C ILE A 211 -15.19 -1.95 0.77
N ALA A 212 -16.13 -1.31 1.47
CA ALA A 212 -17.55 -1.68 1.44
C ALA A 212 -18.14 -1.57 0.02
N VAL A 213 -17.82 -0.48 -0.70
CA VAL A 213 -18.23 -0.30 -2.10
C VAL A 213 -17.66 -1.43 -2.97
N CYS A 214 -16.38 -1.75 -2.82
CA CYS A 214 -15.74 -2.85 -3.54
C CYS A 214 -16.44 -4.19 -3.27
N CYS A 215 -16.71 -4.52 -2.00
CA CYS A 215 -17.42 -5.74 -1.61
C CYS A 215 -18.83 -5.82 -2.22
N VAL A 216 -19.59 -4.73 -2.20
CA VAL A 216 -20.93 -4.67 -2.80
C VAL A 216 -20.86 -4.89 -4.31
N CYS A 217 -19.92 -4.23 -5.00
CA CYS A 217 -19.71 -4.43 -6.44
C CYS A 217 -19.36 -5.88 -6.79
N LEU A 218 -18.49 -6.52 -6.01
CA LEU A 218 -18.12 -7.93 -6.22
C LEU A 218 -19.30 -8.88 -5.99
N MET A 219 -20.13 -8.64 -4.98
CA MET A 219 -21.34 -9.45 -4.74
C MET A 219 -22.35 -9.33 -5.88
N ILE A 220 -22.59 -8.10 -6.37
CA ILE A 220 -23.48 -7.86 -7.52
C ILE A 220 -22.95 -8.57 -8.76
N PHE A 221 -21.66 -8.40 -9.08
CA PHE A 221 -21.03 -9.04 -10.23
C PHE A 221 -21.10 -10.58 -10.13
N GLY A 222 -20.80 -11.14 -8.96
CA GLY A 222 -20.91 -12.58 -8.72
C GLY A 222 -22.33 -13.12 -8.91
N ALA A 223 -23.34 -12.40 -8.40
CA ALA A 223 -24.74 -12.77 -8.59
C ALA A 223 -25.16 -12.73 -10.07
N MET A 224 -24.72 -11.71 -10.83
CA MET A 224 -24.97 -11.61 -12.27
C MET A 224 -24.33 -12.77 -13.04
N MET A 225 -23.08 -13.12 -12.73
CA MET A 225 -22.39 -14.25 -13.34
C MET A 225 -23.08 -15.58 -13.03
N ALA A 226 -23.49 -15.80 -11.78
CA ALA A 226 -24.22 -17.00 -11.38
C ALA A 226 -25.57 -17.13 -12.11
N ALA A 227 -26.34 -16.03 -12.20
CA ALA A 227 -27.60 -16.01 -12.94
C ALA A 227 -27.40 -16.30 -14.44
N SER A 228 -26.34 -15.76 -15.03
CA SER A 228 -25.99 -15.99 -16.44
C SER A 228 -25.65 -17.45 -16.71
N LEU A 229 -24.83 -18.07 -15.85
CA LEU A 229 -24.48 -19.50 -15.95
C LEU A 229 -25.72 -20.39 -15.76
N ALA A 230 -26.57 -20.08 -14.77
CA ALA A 230 -27.81 -20.83 -14.54
C ALA A 230 -28.75 -20.78 -15.76
N ALA A 231 -28.85 -19.62 -16.43
CA ALA A 231 -29.63 -19.49 -17.66
C ALA A 231 -29.05 -20.32 -18.82
N MET A 232 -27.71 -20.36 -18.97
CA MET A 232 -27.04 -21.17 -20.00
C MET A 232 -27.26 -22.67 -19.80
N PHE A 233 -27.12 -23.18 -18.57
CA PHE A 233 -27.32 -24.61 -18.29
C PHE A 233 -28.80 -25.00 -18.27
N GLY A 234 -29.70 -24.11 -17.84
CA GLY A 234 -31.14 -24.32 -17.92
C GLY A 234 -31.65 -24.41 -19.37
N ALA A 235 -31.03 -23.69 -20.30
CA ALA A 235 -31.37 -23.74 -21.72
C ALA A 235 -30.88 -25.00 -22.46
N GLN A 236 -29.97 -25.78 -21.88
CA GLN A 236 -29.45 -27.03 -22.47
C GLN A 236 -30.18 -28.29 -21.98
N GLY A 237 -31.00 -28.18 -20.93
CA GLY A 237 -31.70 -29.31 -20.29
C GLY A 237 -33.20 -29.41 -20.61
N GLY A 238 -33.74 -28.55 -21.47
CA GLY A 238 -35.14 -28.57 -21.94
C GLY A 238 -35.21 -28.70 -23.45
#